data_AF-A0AAU0ZQJ8-F1
#
_entry.id   AF-A0AAU0ZQJ8-F1
#
_cell.length_a   1.000
_cell.length_b   1.000
_cell.length_c   1.000
_cell.angle_alpha   90.00
_cell.angle_beta   90.00
_cell.angle_gamma   90.00
#
_symmetry.space_group_name_H-M   'P 1'
#
loop_
_entity.id
_entity.type
_entity.pdbx_description
1 polymer ?
#
loop_
_entity_poly.entity_id
_entity_poly.type
_entity_poly.pdbx_seq_one_letter_code
_entity_poly.pdbx_strand_id
1 'polypeptide(L)'
;MPKYRNNNTGDEVEYKHVDARLEMLPNWVRLDADPALAPEPKGPADTQDERPSKSAPKGEWLAYARGRVKDSDENDELDTLTKEQLIDRYGEVSDG
;
A
#
# COMPACT_ATOMS: atom_id res chain seq x y z
N MET A 1 -26.45 0.75 -0.35
CA MET A 1 -25.93 2.00 0.25
C MET A 1 -24.46 2.01 -0.07
N PRO A 2 -23.87 3.05 -0.68
CA PRO A 2 -22.47 3.00 -1.06
C PRO A 2 -21.59 2.87 0.18
N LYS A 3 -20.88 1.74 0.28
CA LYS A 3 -19.84 1.53 1.28
C LYS A 3 -18.48 1.96 0.70
N TYR A 4 -17.67 2.59 1.53
CA TYR A 4 -16.31 3.00 1.20
C TYR A 4 -15.32 2.38 2.16
N ARG A 5 -14.11 2.12 1.67
CA ARG A 5 -12.98 1.64 2.46
C ARG A 5 -11.76 2.52 2.23
N ASN A 6 -11.08 2.87 3.31
CA ASN A 6 -9.80 3.55 3.28
C ASN A 6 -8.67 2.53 3.22
N ASN A 7 -7.85 2.58 2.17
CA ASN A 7 -6.71 1.68 1.99
C ASN A 7 -5.49 2.04 2.85
N ASN A 8 -5.44 3.23 3.45
CA ASN A 8 -4.32 3.60 4.34
C ASN A 8 -4.50 3.08 5.77
N THR A 9 -5.74 3.01 6.24
CA THR A 9 -6.06 2.67 7.63
C THR A 9 -6.91 1.42 7.77
N GLY A 10 -7.47 0.91 6.67
CA GLY A 10 -8.44 -0.18 6.70
C GLY A 10 -9.84 0.23 7.18
N ASP A 11 -10.08 1.54 7.35
CA ASP A 11 -11.34 2.07 7.87
C ASP A 11 -12.48 1.90 6.86
N GLU A 12 -13.68 1.55 7.33
CA GLU A 12 -14.84 1.29 6.49
C GLU A 12 -16.04 2.15 6.92
N VAL A 13 -16.66 2.83 5.96
CA VAL A 13 -17.77 3.75 6.21
C VAL A 13 -18.89 3.49 5.22
N GLU A 14 -20.13 3.46 5.73
CA GLU A 14 -21.32 3.29 4.91
C GLU A 14 -22.11 4.61 4.88
N TYR A 15 -22.38 5.10 3.68
CA TYR A 15 -23.16 6.32 3.50
C TYR A 15 -24.50 6.02 2.81
N LYS A 16 -25.50 6.83 3.14
CA LYS A 16 -26.83 6.73 2.50
C LYS A 16 -26.79 7.17 1.03
N HIS A 17 -25.82 7.99 0.65
CA HIS A 17 -25.64 8.53 -0.70
C HIS A 17 -24.18 8.47 -1.14
N VAL A 18 -23.94 8.68 -2.44
CA VAL A 18 -22.58 8.72 -2.99
C VAL A 18 -21.90 9.99 -2.51
N ASP A 19 -20.70 9.87 -1.93
CA ASP A 19 -19.96 10.95 -1.33
C ASP A 19 -18.79 11.34 -2.23
N ALA A 20 -18.98 12.39 -3.02
CA ALA A 20 -17.99 12.88 -3.99
C ALA A 20 -16.63 13.18 -3.34
N ARG A 21 -16.63 13.59 -2.07
CA ARG A 21 -15.39 13.83 -1.31
C ARG A 21 -14.57 12.55 -1.12
N LEU A 22 -15.22 11.41 -0.91
CA LEU A 22 -14.54 10.12 -0.79
C LEU A 22 -14.07 9.62 -2.15
N GLU A 23 -14.85 9.85 -3.21
CA GLU A 23 -14.46 9.49 -4.59
C GLU A 23 -13.30 10.32 -5.14
N MET A 24 -13.10 11.54 -4.63
CA MET A 24 -11.95 12.38 -4.97
C MET A 24 -10.66 11.99 -4.23
N LEU A 25 -10.75 11.15 -3.19
CA LEU A 25 -9.58 10.76 -2.42
C LEU A 25 -9.01 9.44 -2.99
N PRO A 26 -7.73 9.41 -3.40
CA PRO A 26 -7.11 8.19 -3.96
C PRO A 26 -7.04 7.04 -2.94
N ASN A 27 -7.19 7.39 -1.67
CA ASN A 27 -7.10 6.50 -0.52
C ASN A 27 -8.43 5.81 -0.20
N TRP A 28 -9.55 6.31 -0.73
CA TRP A 28 -10.89 5.80 -0.44
C TRP A 28 -11.49 5.15 -1.68
N VAL A 29 -11.90 3.89 -1.55
CA VAL A 29 -12.49 3.09 -2.64
C VAL A 29 -13.92 2.67 -2.30
N ARG A 30 -14.80 2.66 -3.29
CA ARG A 30 -16.21 2.24 -3.13
C ARG A 30 -16.33 0.73 -3.29
N LEU A 31 -16.87 0.05 -2.27
CA LEU A 31 -16.96 -1.42 -2.21
C LEU A 31 -18.19 -1.99 -2.94
N ASP A 32 -19.26 -1.20 -3.11
CA ASP A 32 -20.48 -1.60 -3.84
C ASP A 32 -20.44 -1.26 -5.34
N ALA A 33 -19.28 -0.90 -5.90
CA ALA A 33 -19.18 -0.69 -7.33
C ALA A 33 -19.26 -2.04 -8.04
N ASP A 34 -20.43 -2.33 -8.63
CA ASP A 34 -20.64 -3.44 -9.53
C ASP A 34 -19.46 -3.55 -10.51
N PRO A 35 -18.72 -4.68 -10.54
CA PRO A 35 -17.46 -4.80 -11.28
C PRO A 35 -17.65 -4.66 -12.79
N ALA A 36 -18.89 -4.63 -13.30
CA ALA A 36 -19.20 -4.47 -14.71
C ALA A 36 -19.24 -3.01 -15.21
N LEU A 37 -19.22 -2.00 -14.33
CA LEU A 37 -19.37 -0.58 -14.71
C LEU A 37 -18.24 0.35 -14.23
N ALA A 38 -17.21 -0.18 -13.57
CA ALA A 38 -16.03 0.61 -13.29
C ALA A 38 -15.25 0.84 -14.61
N PRO A 39 -15.02 2.09 -15.06
CA PRO A 39 -13.98 2.32 -16.06
C PRO A 39 -12.68 1.79 -15.47
N GLU A 40 -12.07 0.83 -16.16
CA GLU A 40 -10.86 0.15 -15.70
C GLU A 40 -9.87 1.19 -15.16
N PRO A 41 -9.49 1.13 -13.87
CA PRO A 41 -8.48 2.02 -13.36
C PRO A 41 -7.19 1.66 -14.09
N LYS A 42 -6.82 2.46 -15.10
CA LYS A 42 -5.43 2.61 -15.52
C LYS A 42 -4.69 3.39 -14.43
N GLY A 43 -4.62 2.81 -13.24
CA GLY A 43 -3.58 3.05 -12.25
C GLY A 43 -2.72 1.80 -12.23
N PRO A 44 -1.39 1.90 -12.07
CA PRO A 44 -0.55 0.72 -12.01
C PRO A 44 -1.10 -0.21 -10.92
N ALA A 45 -1.07 -1.51 -11.18
CA ALA A 45 -1.28 -2.51 -10.16
C ALA A 45 -0.37 -2.19 -8.98
N ASP A 46 -0.91 -1.55 -7.94
CA ASP A 46 -0.24 -1.39 -6.66
C ASP A 46 -0.45 -2.69 -5.91
N THR A 47 0.32 -3.67 -6.37
CA THR A 47 0.88 -4.70 -5.52
C THR A 47 1.53 -4.03 -4.31
N GLN A 48 0.76 -3.77 -3.26
CA GLN A 48 1.30 -3.42 -1.94
C GLN A 48 2.21 -4.53 -1.36
N ASP A 49 2.34 -5.65 -2.05
CA ASP A 49 3.27 -6.75 -1.77
C ASP A 49 4.47 -6.81 -2.75
N GLU A 50 4.52 -6.01 -3.82
CA GLU A 50 5.71 -6.00 -4.68
C GLU A 50 6.80 -5.16 -4.04
N ARG A 51 7.77 -5.89 -3.52
CA ARG A 51 9.12 -5.42 -3.21
C ARG A 51 9.56 -4.29 -4.17
N PRO A 52 10.07 -3.16 -3.63
CA PRO A 52 10.58 -2.08 -4.46
C PRO A 52 11.74 -2.55 -5.35
N SER A 53 11.94 -1.91 -6.50
CA SER A 53 13.06 -2.22 -7.38
C SER A 53 14.41 -2.04 -6.67
N LYS A 54 15.43 -2.84 -7.01
CA LYS A 54 16.81 -2.66 -6.46
C LYS A 54 17.38 -1.27 -6.73
N SER A 55 16.92 -0.61 -7.80
CA SER A 55 17.27 0.79 -8.12
C SER A 55 16.49 1.84 -7.32
N ALA A 56 15.41 1.47 -6.62
CA ALA A 56 14.56 2.38 -5.85
C ALA A 56 15.34 3.09 -4.72
N PRO A 57 14.87 4.27 -4.26
CA PRO A 57 15.52 5.00 -3.18
C PRO A 57 15.40 4.29 -1.83
N LYS A 58 16.30 4.61 -0.87
CA LYS A 58 16.26 4.07 0.51
C LYS A 58 14.89 4.26 1.15
N GLY A 59 14.21 5.39 0.89
CA GLY A 59 12.89 5.70 1.45
C GLY A 59 11.81 4.69 1.07
N GLU A 60 11.83 4.18 -0.17
CA GLU A 60 10.90 3.13 -0.62
C GLU A 60 11.21 1.78 0.03
N TRP A 61 12.49 1.44 0.13
CA TRP A 61 12.95 0.24 0.84
C TRP A 61 12.62 0.28 2.33
N LEU A 62 12.71 1.44 2.97
CA LEU A 62 12.29 1.65 4.34
C LEU A 62 10.79 1.46 4.46
N ALA A 63 9.96 2.11 3.64
CA ALA A 63 8.51 1.95 3.69
C ALA A 63 8.08 0.48 3.55
N TYR A 64 8.70 -0.25 2.62
CA TYR A 64 8.46 -1.68 2.43
C TYR A 64 8.86 -2.52 3.66
N ALA A 65 10.07 -2.28 4.20
CA ALA A 65 10.54 -2.99 5.38
C ALA A 65 9.72 -2.64 6.64
N ARG A 66 9.28 -1.38 6.78
CA ARG A 66 8.40 -0.91 7.87
C ARG A 66 7.03 -1.58 7.86
N GLY A 67 6.51 -1.93 6.69
CA GLY A 67 5.27 -2.70 6.57
C GLY A 67 5.41 -4.19 6.93
N ARG A 68 6.64 -4.73 6.89
CA ARG A 68 6.96 -6.13 7.23
C ARG A 68 7.20 -6.36 8.72
N VAL A 69 7.84 -5.40 9.39
CA VAL A 69 8.16 -5.49 10.81
C VAL A 69 6.91 -5.17 11.64
N LYS A 70 6.69 -5.93 12.72
CA LYS A 70 5.57 -5.71 13.65
C LYS A 70 5.96 -4.92 14.88
N ASP A 71 7.26 -4.82 15.13
CA ASP A 71 7.84 -4.26 16.34
C ASP A 71 8.51 -2.91 16.06
N SER A 72 8.28 -1.96 16.96
CA SER A 72 8.87 -0.62 16.86
C SER A 72 10.40 -0.65 16.97
N ASP A 73 10.97 -1.64 17.66
CA ASP A 73 12.43 -1.80 17.82
C ASP A 73 13.09 -2.18 16.47
N GLU A 74 12.48 -3.13 15.74
CA GLU A 74 12.91 -3.46 14.39
C GLU A 74 12.72 -2.27 13.44
N ASN A 75 11.67 -1.47 13.62
CA ASN A 75 11.41 -0.29 12.80
C ASN A 75 12.50 0.79 12.94
N ASP A 76 13.00 1.02 14.15
CA ASP A 76 14.15 1.90 14.40
C ASP A 76 15.45 1.32 13.82
N GLU A 77 15.65 0.00 13.92
CA GLU A 77 16.78 -0.69 13.26
C GLU A 77 16.80 -0.41 11.76
N LEU A 78 15.64 -0.44 11.09
CA LEU A 78 15.54 -0.17 9.65
C LEU A 78 16.10 1.20 9.26
N ASP A 79 15.89 2.24 10.07
CA ASP A 79 16.36 3.60 9.78
C ASP A 79 17.90 3.67 9.76
N THR A 80 18.54 2.85 10.60
CA THR A 80 20.01 2.71 10.66
C THR A 80 20.58 1.88 9.50
N LEU A 81 19.78 1.01 8.88
CA LEU A 81 20.22 0.21 7.74
C LEU A 81 20.41 1.05 6.48
N THR A 82 21.36 0.64 5.64
CA THR A 82 21.54 1.24 4.31
C THR A 82 20.57 0.62 3.31
N LYS A 83 20.35 1.31 2.19
CA LYS A 83 19.55 0.77 1.06
C LYS A 83 20.05 -0.63 0.66
N GLU A 84 21.35 -0.83 0.59
CA GLU A 84 21.96 -2.10 0.19
C GLU A 84 21.63 -3.21 1.20
N GLN A 85 21.68 -2.93 2.51
CA GLN A 85 21.27 -3.91 3.53
C GLN A 85 19.76 -4.17 3.53
N LEU A 86 18.94 -3.17 3.21
CA LEU A 86 17.50 -3.37 3.02
C LEU A 86 17.22 -4.25 1.80
N ILE A 87 17.93 -4.05 0.68
CA ILE A 87 17.84 -4.91 -0.51
C ILE A 87 18.37 -6.32 -0.22
N ASP A 88 19.42 -6.47 0.56
CA ASP A 88 19.94 -7.79 0.93
C ASP A 88 18.90 -8.56 1.76
N ARG A 89 18.44 -7.94 2.87
CA ARG A 89 17.50 -8.55 3.81
C ARG A 89 16.09 -8.78 3.26
N TYR A 90 15.60 -7.84 2.45
CA TYR A 90 14.22 -7.85 1.96
C TYR A 90 14.11 -8.10 0.45
N GLY A 91 15.21 -7.99 -0.29
CA GLY A 91 15.29 -8.07 -1.75
C GLY A 91 15.65 -9.44 -2.33
N GLU A 92 16.10 -10.40 -1.51
CA GLU A 92 16.57 -11.72 -1.96
C GLU A 92 15.60 -12.89 -1.68
N VAL A 93 14.44 -12.67 -1.06
CA VAL A 93 13.38 -13.71 -0.89
C VAL A 93 12.61 -13.98 -2.19
N SER A 94 13.32 -14.12 -3.32
CA SER A 94 12.77 -14.62 -4.57
C SER A 94 13.82 -15.53 -5.22
N ASP A 95 13.98 -16.72 -4.64
CA ASP A 95 14.54 -17.86 -5.34
C ASP A 95 13.59 -19.05 -5.11
N GLY A 96 12.97 -19.54 -6.19
CA GLY A 96 12.12 -20.73 -6.22
C GLY A 96 10.76 -20.52 -6.87
#